data_AF-F0GYI0-F1
#
_entry.id   AF-F0GYI0-F1
#
_cell.length_a   1.000
_cell.length_b   1.000
_cell.length_c   1.000
_cell.angle_alpha   90.00
_cell.angle_beta   90.00
_cell.angle_gamma   90.00
#
_symmetry.space_group_name_H-M   'P 1'
#
loop_
_entity.id
_entity.type
_entity.pdbx_description
1 polymer ?
#
loop_
_entity_poly.entity_id
_entity_poly.type
_entity_poly.pdbx_seq_one_letter_code
_entity_poly.pdbx_strand_id
1 'polypeptide(L)'
;MSTSHFFLTDLIYNLSLEGYVPIIAHAERYPYVEKNISYLYEFINMGALIQINYSSMKSHHHTTKKLLEKNMVHFIGTDSHQSEWRSPNIEDEKNEIIEIIGQEKFEKLTQINPKKVIDDGFIPSGYDEIIREEEKVEKKSKKRSLFNFWRKK
;
A
#
# COMPACT_ATOMS: atom_id res chain seq x y z
N MET A 1 -22.33 3.06 -3.16
CA MET A 1 -21.07 3.83 -3.06
C MET A 1 -21.42 5.25 -2.59
N SER A 2 -20.58 5.86 -1.76
CA SER A 2 -20.84 7.22 -1.21
C SER A 2 -20.48 8.30 -2.24
N THR A 3 -21.07 9.50 -2.12
CA THR A 3 -20.77 10.67 -2.96
C THR A 3 -19.28 11.04 -2.98
N SER A 4 -18.59 10.85 -1.86
CA SER A 4 -17.13 11.06 -1.76
C SER A 4 -16.31 10.13 -2.64
N HIS A 5 -16.79 8.91 -2.90
CA HIS A 5 -16.08 7.95 -3.73
C HIS A 5 -16.16 8.34 -5.22
N PHE A 6 -17.35 8.70 -5.71
CA PHE A 6 -17.52 9.21 -7.07
C PHE A 6 -16.67 10.44 -7.35
N PHE A 7 -16.65 11.40 -6.41
CA PHE A 7 -15.82 12.60 -6.54
C PHE A 7 -14.32 12.26 -6.66
N LEU A 8 -13.81 11.31 -5.87
CA LEU A 8 -12.39 10.95 -5.89
C LEU A 8 -12.03 10.19 -7.18
N THR A 9 -12.90 9.31 -7.66
CA THR A 9 -12.74 8.64 -8.97
C THR A 9 -12.69 9.67 -10.09
N ASP A 10 -13.64 10.62 -10.14
CA ASP A 10 -13.66 11.67 -11.17
C ASP A 10 -12.41 12.55 -11.10
N LEU A 11 -11.94 12.90 -9.88
CA LEU A 11 -10.72 13.68 -9.69
C LEU A 11 -9.49 12.94 -10.21
N ILE A 12 -9.32 11.66 -9.84
CA ILE A 12 -8.17 10.85 -10.30
C ILE A 12 -8.20 10.72 -11.82
N TYR A 13 -9.38 10.49 -12.40
CA TYR A 13 -9.54 10.41 -13.84
C TYR A 13 -9.11 11.70 -14.53
N ASN A 14 -9.62 12.86 -14.10
CA ASN A 14 -9.26 14.14 -14.70
C ASN A 14 -7.76 14.47 -14.55
N LEU A 15 -7.16 14.20 -13.38
CA LEU A 15 -5.72 14.37 -13.19
C LEU A 15 -4.91 13.49 -14.15
N SER A 16 -5.34 12.24 -14.37
CA SER A 16 -4.65 11.35 -15.30
C SER A 16 -4.76 11.79 -16.77
N LEU A 17 -5.88 12.40 -17.16
CA LEU A 17 -6.03 13.01 -18.50
C LEU A 17 -5.06 14.18 -18.71
N GLU A 18 -4.72 14.90 -17.63
CA GLU A 18 -3.74 15.98 -17.63
C GLU A 18 -2.28 15.48 -17.52
N GLY A 19 -2.08 14.16 -17.39
CA GLY A 19 -0.76 13.54 -17.27
C GLY A 19 -0.22 13.47 -15.84
N TYR A 20 -1.03 13.81 -14.83
CA TYR A 20 -0.63 13.71 -13.43
C TYR A 20 -0.91 12.31 -12.85
N VAL A 21 -0.01 11.85 -11.98
CA VAL A 21 -0.18 10.64 -11.18
C VAL A 21 -0.45 11.03 -9.73
N PRO A 22 -1.69 10.89 -9.22
CA PRO A 22 -2.02 11.31 -7.87
C PRO A 22 -1.41 10.38 -6.81
N ILE A 23 -0.92 10.97 -5.72
CA ILE A 23 -0.48 10.26 -4.52
C ILE A 23 -1.53 10.50 -3.42
N ILE A 24 -2.21 9.43 -3.00
CA ILE A 24 -3.16 9.46 -1.89
C ILE A 24 -2.38 9.38 -0.59
N ALA A 25 -2.33 10.49 0.13
CA ALA A 25 -1.60 10.62 1.40
C ALA A 25 -2.30 9.85 2.52
N HIS A 26 -1.49 9.23 3.39
CA HIS A 26 -1.88 8.55 4.63
C HIS A 26 -3.23 7.82 4.52
N ALA A 27 -3.40 7.00 3.48
CA ALA A 27 -4.68 6.39 3.12
C ALA A 27 -5.23 5.49 4.23
N GLU A 28 -4.35 4.94 5.08
CA GLU A 28 -4.69 4.13 6.24
C GLU A 28 -5.53 4.88 7.28
N ARG A 29 -5.47 6.23 7.30
CA ARG A 29 -6.22 7.09 8.23
C ARG A 29 -7.66 7.34 7.82
N TYR A 30 -8.07 6.90 6.63
CA TYR A 30 -9.42 7.15 6.14
C TYR A 30 -10.40 6.11 6.71
N PRO A 31 -11.50 6.52 7.38
CA PRO A 31 -12.43 5.58 8.01
C PRO A 31 -13.01 4.52 7.04
N TYR A 32 -13.18 4.88 5.76
CA TYR A 32 -13.66 3.94 4.75
C TYR A 32 -12.59 2.93 4.31
N VAL A 33 -11.31 3.31 4.32
CA VAL A 33 -10.18 2.38 4.06
C VAL A 33 -9.98 1.46 5.25
N GLU A 34 -10.04 1.99 6.47
CA GLU A 34 -9.98 1.18 7.70
C GLU A 34 -11.09 0.12 7.74
N LYS A 35 -12.31 0.50 7.33
CA LYS A 35 -13.44 -0.42 7.20
C LYS A 35 -13.23 -1.45 6.07
N ASN A 36 -12.73 -1.03 4.92
CA ASN A 36 -12.46 -1.91 3.79
C ASN A 36 -11.37 -1.36 2.84
N ILE A 37 -10.16 -1.88 2.94
CA ILE A 37 -9.03 -1.47 2.09
C ILE A 37 -9.27 -1.70 0.58
N SER A 38 -10.24 -2.53 0.21
CA SER A 38 -10.59 -2.78 -1.20
C SER A 38 -11.07 -1.52 -1.93
N TYR A 39 -11.48 -0.47 -1.20
CA TYR A 39 -11.75 0.85 -1.80
C TYR A 39 -10.56 1.41 -2.58
N LEU A 40 -9.33 1.08 -2.17
CA LEU A 40 -8.13 1.56 -2.85
C LEU A 40 -7.85 0.79 -4.15
N TYR A 41 -8.45 -0.39 -4.37
CA TYR A 41 -8.18 -1.16 -5.59
C TYR A 41 -8.52 -0.38 -6.86
N GLU A 42 -9.67 0.29 -6.88
CA GLU A 42 -10.08 1.09 -8.03
C GLU A 42 -9.10 2.24 -8.28
N PHE A 43 -8.71 2.97 -7.23
CA PHE A 43 -7.78 4.08 -7.36
C PHE A 43 -6.40 3.62 -7.85
N ILE A 44 -5.89 2.51 -7.31
CA ILE A 44 -4.61 1.94 -7.74
C ILE A 44 -4.70 1.44 -9.19
N ASN A 45 -5.84 0.86 -9.60
CA ASN A 45 -6.08 0.46 -10.99
C ASN A 45 -6.05 1.65 -11.95
N MET A 46 -6.56 2.80 -11.51
CA MET A 46 -6.53 4.06 -12.26
C MET A 46 -5.14 4.72 -12.26
N GLY A 47 -4.14 4.12 -11.60
CA GLY A 47 -2.77 4.62 -11.55
C GLY A 47 -2.41 5.42 -10.30
N ALA A 48 -3.35 5.64 -9.38
CA ALA A 48 -3.06 6.37 -8.14
C ALA A 48 -2.07 5.59 -7.27
N LEU A 49 -1.15 6.32 -6.64
CA LEU A 49 -0.18 5.79 -5.70
C LEU A 49 -0.63 6.04 -4.27
N ILE A 50 -0.16 5.21 -3.34
CA ILE A 50 -0.59 5.23 -1.93
C ILE A 50 0.60 5.49 -1.03
N GLN A 51 0.45 6.46 -0.13
CA GLN A 51 1.41 6.74 0.93
C GLN A 51 0.81 6.39 2.29
N ILE A 52 1.63 5.84 3.18
CA ILE A 52 1.30 5.57 4.59
C ILE A 52 2.31 6.22 5.53
N ASN A 53 1.91 6.43 6.79
CA ASN A 53 2.82 6.98 7.80
C ASN A 53 3.47 5.90 8.67
N TYR A 54 4.73 6.11 9.07
CA TYR A 54 5.40 5.26 10.07
C TYR A 54 4.57 5.16 11.36
N SER A 55 4.11 6.31 11.87
CA SER A 55 3.34 6.37 13.13
C SER A 55 2.05 5.55 13.08
N SER A 56 1.53 5.26 11.89
CA SER A 56 0.30 4.50 11.72
C SER A 56 0.47 3.01 12.04
N MET A 57 1.71 2.51 12.13
CA MET A 57 1.98 1.21 12.77
C MET A 57 1.58 1.22 14.25
N LYS A 58 1.58 2.37 14.94
CA LYS A 58 1.07 2.47 16.32
C LYS A 58 -0.43 2.77 16.35
N SER A 59 -0.89 3.78 15.60
CA SER A 59 -2.26 4.27 15.72
C SER A 59 -3.29 3.50 14.90
N HIS A 60 -2.91 2.95 13.74
CA HIS A 60 -3.81 2.32 12.76
C HIS A 60 -3.19 0.99 12.27
N HIS A 61 -2.66 0.22 13.22
CA HIS A 61 -1.78 -0.93 13.00
C HIS A 61 -2.38 -1.94 12.01
N HIS A 62 -3.62 -2.37 12.24
CA HIS A 62 -4.26 -3.42 11.44
C HIS A 62 -4.43 -3.03 9.98
N THR A 63 -4.87 -1.79 9.72
CA THR A 63 -5.05 -1.27 8.36
C THR A 63 -3.70 -1.13 7.67
N THR A 64 -2.73 -0.54 8.36
CA THR A 64 -1.37 -0.32 7.85
C THR A 64 -0.70 -1.65 7.46
N LYS A 65 -0.73 -2.62 8.38
CA LYS A 65 -0.21 -3.97 8.15
C LYS A 65 -0.86 -4.65 6.96
N LYS A 66 -2.19 -4.59 6.84
CA LYS A 66 -2.91 -5.19 5.70
C LYS A 66 -2.52 -4.56 4.37
N LEU A 67 -2.38 -3.24 4.31
CA LEU A 67 -1.97 -2.53 3.08
C LEU A 67 -0.56 -2.96 2.66
N LEU A 68 0.37 -3.08 3.62
CA LEU A 68 1.73 -3.57 3.39
C LEU A 68 1.76 -5.01 2.88
N GLU A 69 1.06 -5.92 3.58
CA GLU A 69 0.94 -7.35 3.23
C GLU A 69 0.29 -7.59 1.87
N LYS A 70 -0.54 -6.67 1.39
CA LYS A 70 -1.25 -6.78 0.11
C LYS A 70 -0.57 -6.07 -1.06
N ASN A 71 0.64 -5.55 -0.88
CA ASN A 71 1.35 -4.77 -1.91
C ASN A 71 0.61 -3.52 -2.37
N MET A 72 -0.13 -2.84 -1.47
CA MET A 72 -0.94 -1.66 -1.84
C MET A 72 -0.25 -0.32 -1.54
N VAL A 73 0.96 -0.34 -0.97
CA VAL A 73 1.69 0.85 -0.51
C VAL A 73 2.83 1.16 -1.47
N HIS A 74 3.00 2.45 -1.79
CA HIS A 74 4.01 2.98 -2.71
C HIS A 74 5.02 3.88 -2.00
N PHE A 75 4.63 4.51 -0.89
CA PHE A 75 5.48 5.39 -0.11
C PHE A 75 5.26 5.22 1.39
N ILE A 76 6.33 5.40 2.17
CA ILE A 76 6.24 5.49 3.64
C ILE A 76 6.85 6.82 4.06
N GLY A 77 6.08 7.63 4.77
CA GLY A 77 6.46 8.97 5.22
C GLY A 77 6.35 9.11 6.74
N THR A 78 6.99 10.14 7.30
CA THR A 78 6.88 10.42 8.74
C THR A 78 5.73 11.34 9.08
N ASP A 79 5.22 12.13 8.11
CA ASP A 79 4.19 13.16 8.33
C ASP A 79 4.56 14.10 9.48
N SER A 80 5.87 14.40 9.61
CA SER A 80 6.41 15.21 10.69
C SER A 80 6.19 16.69 10.38
N HIS A 81 5.33 17.33 11.17
CA HIS A 81 4.98 18.74 11.00
C HIS A 81 5.95 19.74 11.66
N GLN A 82 6.97 19.31 12.41
CA GLN A 82 7.95 20.19 13.06
C GLN A 82 9.31 19.53 13.24
N SER A 83 10.39 20.31 13.08
CA SER A 83 11.78 19.84 13.07
C SER A 83 12.48 19.77 14.44
N GLU A 84 11.83 20.17 15.55
CA GLU A 84 12.59 20.51 16.77
C GLU A 84 12.38 19.68 18.03
N TRP A 85 11.38 18.80 18.15
CA TRP A 85 11.16 18.12 19.44
C TRP A 85 10.90 16.61 19.28
N ARG A 86 11.97 15.86 19.56
CA ARG A 86 12.08 14.39 19.51
C ARG A 86 11.99 13.86 18.09
N SER A 87 13.11 13.36 17.56
CA SER A 87 13.05 12.37 16.48
C SER A 87 12.07 11.30 16.95
N PRO A 88 10.90 11.09 16.30
CA PRO A 88 10.06 9.98 16.66
C PRO A 88 10.95 8.75 16.50
N ASN A 89 11.17 8.03 17.60
CA ASN A 89 11.90 6.78 17.55
C ASN A 89 11.03 5.81 16.74
N ILE A 90 11.18 5.87 15.41
CA ILE A 90 10.49 5.05 14.41
C ILE A 90 11.21 3.73 14.20
N GLU A 91 12.25 3.42 14.99
CA GLU A 91 13.07 2.22 14.79
C GLU A 91 12.21 0.97 14.98
N ASP A 92 11.30 0.98 15.96
CA ASP A 92 10.36 -0.12 16.19
C ASP A 92 9.42 -0.30 15.00
N GLU A 93 8.79 0.79 14.53
CA GLU A 93 7.89 0.77 13.37
C GLU A 93 8.62 0.34 12.10
N LYS A 94 9.85 0.82 11.89
CA LYS A 94 10.71 0.46 10.77
C LYS A 94 11.02 -1.04 10.78
N ASN A 95 11.45 -1.58 11.92
CA ASN A 95 11.77 -3.00 12.05
C ASN A 95 10.55 -3.86 11.75
N GLU A 96 9.38 -3.51 12.30
CA GLU A 96 8.14 -4.24 12.02
C GLU A 96 7.76 -4.18 10.52
N ILE A 97 7.87 -3.01 9.89
CA ILE A 97 7.61 -2.88 8.45
C ILE A 97 8.57 -3.78 7.66
N ILE A 98 9.87 -3.77 7.98
CA ILE A 98 10.87 -4.62 7.31
C ILE A 98 10.53 -6.10 7.49
N GLU A 99 10.04 -6.53 8.66
CA GLU A 99 9.58 -7.91 8.87
C GLU A 99 8.38 -8.28 7.96
N ILE A 100 7.48 -7.33 7.69
CA ILE A 100 6.29 -7.57 6.86
C ILE A 100 6.64 -7.64 5.36
N ILE A 101 7.44 -6.71 4.86
CA ILE A 101 7.65 -6.53 3.41
C ILE A 101 9.06 -6.83 2.91
N GLY A 102 10.01 -7.05 3.82
CA GLY A 102 11.42 -7.24 3.51
C GLY A 102 12.18 -5.92 3.29
N GLN A 103 13.51 -5.99 3.45
CA GLN A 103 14.41 -4.84 3.37
C GLN A 103 14.38 -4.16 1.98
N GLU A 104 14.45 -4.93 0.90
CA GLU A 104 14.47 -4.39 -0.47
C GLU A 104 13.21 -3.57 -0.78
N LYS A 105 12.05 -4.10 -0.41
CA LYS A 105 10.78 -3.38 -0.61
C LYS A 105 10.70 -2.18 0.31
N PHE A 106 11.16 -2.29 1.55
CA PHE A 106 11.23 -1.15 2.46
C PHE A 106 12.07 0.00 1.87
N GLU A 107 13.26 -0.28 1.35
CA GLU A 107 14.12 0.71 0.66
C GLU A 107 13.42 1.28 -0.58
N LYS A 108 12.72 0.44 -1.34
CA LYS A 108 11.92 0.90 -2.49
C LYS A 108 10.87 1.94 -2.08
N LEU A 109 10.12 1.69 -1.01
CA LEU A 109 9.03 2.57 -0.56
C LEU A 109 9.51 3.83 0.17
N THR A 110 10.72 3.81 0.74
CA THR A 110 11.23 4.90 1.59
C THR A 110 12.29 5.77 0.92
N GLN A 111 12.98 5.26 -0.10
CA GLN A 111 14.09 5.96 -0.75
C GLN A 111 13.92 6.02 -2.27
N ILE A 112 13.73 4.87 -2.93
CA ILE A 112 13.74 4.79 -4.40
C ILE A 112 12.52 5.50 -5.00
N ASN A 113 11.32 5.16 -4.52
CA ASN A 113 10.09 5.78 -5.02
C ASN A 113 10.05 7.28 -4.71
N PRO A 114 10.34 7.76 -3.48
CA PRO A 114 10.44 9.20 -3.22
C PRO A 114 11.45 9.92 -4.12
N LYS A 115 12.62 9.33 -4.36
CA LYS A 115 13.62 9.90 -5.29
C LYS A 115 13.06 10.02 -6.71
N LYS A 116 12.35 9.00 -7.20
CA LYS A 116 11.69 9.08 -8.49
C LYS A 116 10.69 10.23 -8.57
N VAL A 117 9.90 10.48 -7.51
CA VAL A 117 8.99 11.64 -7.50
C VAL A 117 9.75 12.96 -7.63
N ILE A 118 10.88 13.12 -6.93
CA ILE A 118 11.71 14.33 -7.02
C ILE A 118 12.32 14.50 -8.42
N ASP A 119 12.71 13.39 -9.05
CA ASP A 119 13.34 13.38 -10.37
C ASP A 119 12.32 13.35 -11.53
N ASP A 120 11.01 13.54 -11.27
CA ASP A 120 9.90 13.39 -12.23
C ASP A 120 9.89 12.03 -12.97
N GLY A 121 10.33 10.99 -12.27
CA GLY A 121 10.42 9.62 -12.74
C GLY A 121 9.10 8.85 -12.55
N PHE A 122 8.76 8.04 -13.54
CA PHE A 122 7.57 7.19 -13.49
C PHE A 122 7.65 6.07 -12.45
N ILE A 123 6.54 5.85 -11.74
CA ILE A 123 6.33 4.77 -10.78
C ILE A 123 5.05 4.03 -11.19
N PRO A 124 5.12 2.72 -11.49
CA PRO A 124 3.91 1.95 -11.77
C PRO A 124 3.08 1.77 -10.50
N SER A 125 1.74 1.72 -10.65
CA SER A 125 0.82 1.51 -9.53
C SER A 125 0.81 0.07 -8.98
N GLY A 126 1.46 -0.87 -9.67
CA GLY A 126 1.58 -2.26 -9.20
C GLY A 126 0.24 -2.97 -9.00
N TYR A 127 -0.82 -2.55 -9.70
CA TYR A 127 -2.17 -3.10 -9.54
C TYR A 127 -2.22 -4.63 -9.70
N ASP A 128 -1.44 -5.16 -10.65
CA ASP A 128 -1.33 -6.60 -10.92
C ASP A 128 -0.52 -7.35 -9.86
N GLU A 129 0.24 -6.64 -9.01
CA GLU A 129 1.03 -7.20 -7.91
C GLU A 129 0.23 -7.29 -6.60
N ILE A 130 -1.01 -6.78 -6.57
CA ILE A 130 -1.86 -6.76 -5.38
C ILE A 130 -2.29 -8.18 -4.99
N ILE A 131 -2.06 -8.55 -3.72
CA ILE A 131 -2.38 -9.88 -3.21
C ILE A 131 -3.87 -9.95 -2.79
N ARG A 132 -4.69 -10.57 -3.64
CA ARG A 132 -6.14 -10.77 -3.42
C ARG A 132 -6.43 -12.06 -2.65
N GLU A 133 -7.53 -12.08 -1.91
CA GLU A 133 -7.89 -13.24 -1.08
C GLU A 133 -8.23 -14.48 -1.91
N GLU A 134 -8.81 -14.29 -3.09
CA GLU A 134 -9.19 -15.35 -4.03
C GLU A 134 -7.97 -16.18 -4.49
N GLU A 135 -6.82 -15.55 -4.69
CA GLU A 135 -5.58 -16.24 -5.08
C GLU A 135 -5.00 -17.14 -3.98
N LYS A 136 -5.24 -16.82 -2.71
CA LYS A 136 -4.79 -17.67 -1.57
C LYS A 136 -5.58 -18.98 -1.52
N VAL A 137 -6.85 -18.97 -1.94
CA VAL A 137 -7.71 -20.15 -1.98
C VAL A 137 -7.24 -21.12 -3.07
N GLU A 138 -6.94 -20.62 -4.27
CA GLU A 138 -6.42 -21.46 -5.36
C GLU A 138 -5.04 -22.05 -5.05
N LYS A 139 -4.11 -21.27 -4.47
CA LYS A 139 -2.78 -21.78 -4.10
C LYS A 139 -2.85 -22.84 -3.00
N LYS A 140 -3.74 -22.70 -2.01
CA LYS A 140 -4.00 -23.75 -0.99
C LYS A 140 -4.65 -24.99 -1.59
N SER A 141 -5.61 -24.81 -2.49
CA SER A 141 -6.27 -25.90 -3.23
C SER A 141 -5.26 -26.74 -4.03
N LYS A 142 -4.42 -26.08 -4.85
CA LYS A 142 -3.37 -26.76 -5.65
C LYS A 142 -2.34 -27.49 -4.78
N LYS A 143 -1.87 -26.88 -3.67
CA LYS A 143 -0.96 -27.56 -2.72
C LYS A 143 -1.58 -28.81 -2.09
N ARG A 144 -2.86 -28.75 -1.67
CA ARG A 144 -3.57 -29.92 -1.12
C ARG A 144 -3.76 -31.02 -2.16
N SER A 145 -4.10 -30.65 -3.40
CA SER A 145 -4.28 -31.59 -4.51
C SER A 145 -2.97 -32.33 -4.84
N LEU A 146 -1.86 -31.59 -4.97
CA LEU A 146 -0.52 -32.16 -5.22
C LEU A 146 -0.05 -33.06 -4.07
N PHE A 147 -0.30 -32.65 -2.81
CA PHE A 147 0.07 -33.45 -1.64
C PHE A 147 -0.71 -34.78 -1.57
N ASN A 148 -2.00 -34.77 -1.93
CA ASN A 148 -2.82 -35.98 -2.00
C ASN A 148 -2.42 -36.91 -3.14
N PHE A 149 -1.91 -36.37 -4.26
CA PHE A 149 -1.38 -37.15 -5.37
C PHE A 149 -0.11 -37.92 -4.98
N TRP A 150 0.79 -37.29 -4.20
CA TRP A 150 2.02 -37.93 -3.73
C TRP A 150 1.81 -38.97 -2.63
N ARG A 151 0.72 -38.88 -1.86
CA ARG A 151 0.36 -39.86 -0.82
C ARG A 151 -0.26 -41.16 -1.33
N LYS A 152 -0.47 -41.29 -2.65
CA LYS A 152 -1.14 -42.45 -3.29
C LYS A 152 -0.16 -43.45 -3.94
N LYS A 153 1.13 -43.42 -3.62
CA LYS A 153 2.10 -44.45 -3.99
C LYS A 153 2.61 -45.19 -2.76
#